data_AF-A0A4Y4XPB0-F1
#
_entry.id   AF-A0A4Y4XPB0-F1
#
_cell.length_a   1.000
_cell.length_b   1.000
_cell.length_c   1.000
_cell.angle_alpha   90.00
_cell.angle_beta   90.00
_cell.angle_gamma   90.00
#
_symmetry.space_group_name_H-M   'P 1'
#
loop_
_entity.id
_entity.type
_entity.pdbx_description
1 polymer ?
#
loop_
_entity_poly.entity_id
_entity_poly.type
_entity_poly.pdbx_seq_one_letter_code
_entity_poly.pdbx_strand_id
1 'polypeptide(L)' 'SYPKDYLVKNTGSVENVVLVFGESLNRNFMGVYGYQAPTTPYLNALKEKGSLLAFDNVISPAFYTDKSFTMLLTYAN' A
#
# COMPACT_ATOMS: atom_id res chain seq x y z
N SER A 1 17.36 12.31 16.69
CA SER A 1 17.65 13.17 15.53
C SER A 1 18.13 12.26 14.42
N TYR A 2 17.46 12.24 13.26
CA TYR A 2 17.84 11.35 12.15
C TYR A 2 19.18 11.80 11.55
N PRO A 3 20.02 10.87 11.05
CA PRO A 3 21.26 11.22 10.37
C PRO A 3 20.96 12.15 9.19
N LYS A 4 21.74 13.23 9.01
CA LYS A 4 21.51 14.25 7.96
C LYS A 4 21.70 13.70 6.52
N ASP A 5 22.14 12.46 6.41
CA ASP A 5 22.54 11.70 5.24
C ASP A 5 21.45 10.72 4.75
N TYR A 6 20.23 10.77 5.30
CA TYR A 6 19.11 9.94 4.85
C TYR A 6 18.57 10.32 3.45
N LEU A 7 18.89 11.52 2.96
CA LEU A 7 18.49 11.99 1.64
C LEU A 7 19.47 11.51 0.58
N VAL A 8 19.16 10.36 0.00
CA VAL A 8 19.92 9.79 -1.10
C VAL A 8 19.38 10.33 -2.42
N LYS A 9 20.26 10.76 -3.33
CA LYS A 9 19.88 11.14 -4.69
C LYS A 9 19.24 9.92 -5.39
N ASN A 10 17.99 10.06 -5.83
CA ASN A 10 17.36 9.05 -6.66
C ASN A 10 18.14 8.93 -7.99
N THR A 11 18.74 7.77 -8.24
CA THR A 11 19.46 7.43 -9.48
C THR A 11 18.65 6.48 -10.37
N GLY A 12 17.44 6.11 -9.94
CA GLY A 12 16.54 5.26 -10.70
C GLY A 12 15.88 5.98 -11.86
N SER A 13 15.50 5.21 -12.89
CA SER A 13 14.82 5.70 -14.09
C SER A 13 13.30 5.83 -13.94
N VAL A 14 12.76 5.69 -12.72
CA VAL A 14 11.32 5.80 -12.46
C VAL A 14 10.94 7.28 -12.42
N GLU A 15 10.20 7.74 -13.42
CA GLU A 15 9.81 9.14 -13.55
C GLU A 15 8.72 9.55 -12.56
N ASN A 16 7.75 8.67 -12.30
CA ASN A 16 6.55 8.99 -11.54
C ASN A 16 6.26 7.93 -10.47
N VAL A 17 5.95 8.38 -9.26
CA VAL A 17 5.50 7.53 -8.16
C VAL A 17 4.15 8.06 -7.69
N VAL A 18 3.13 7.20 -7.70
CA VAL A 18 1.79 7.54 -7.21
C VAL A 18 1.51 6.72 -5.96
N LEU A 19 1.22 7.41 -4.85
CA LEU A 19 0.78 6.79 -3.61
C LEU A 19 -0.73 6.95 -3.49
N VAL A 20 -1.44 5.83 -3.46
CA VAL A 20 -2.90 5.79 -3.31
C VAL A 20 -3.24 5.36 -1.89
N PHE A 21 -4.00 6.19 -1.18
CA PHE A 21 -4.53 5.84 0.13
C PHE A 21 -5.93 5.28 -0.01
N GLY A 22 -6.08 4.03 0.40
CA GLY A 22 -7.40 3.42 0.56
C GLY A 22 -8.09 3.92 1.84
N GLU A 23 -9.41 3.84 1.87
CA GLU A 23 -10.21 4.14 3.06
C GLU A 23 -11.09 2.94 3.42
N SER A 24 -11.04 2.53 4.70
CA SER A 24 -11.89 1.46 5.27
C SER A 24 -11.90 0.13 4.49
N LEU A 25 -10.85 -0.15 3.72
CA LEU A 25 -10.70 -1.37 2.93
C LEU A 25 -10.20 -2.53 3.79
N ASN A 26 -10.80 -3.71 3.61
CA ASN A 26 -10.40 -4.94 4.29
C ASN A 26 -10.09 -6.03 3.26
N ARG A 27 -8.88 -6.61 3.34
CA ARG A 27 -8.40 -7.66 2.41
C ARG A 27 -9.36 -8.85 2.28
N ASN A 28 -10.10 -9.17 3.34
CA ASN A 28 -10.99 -10.33 3.36
C ASN A 28 -12.19 -10.18 2.41
N PHE A 29 -12.48 -8.97 1.92
CA PHE A 29 -13.56 -8.68 0.96
C PHE A 29 -13.04 -8.33 -0.44
N MET A 30 -11.76 -8.56 -0.72
CA MET A 30 -11.13 -8.23 -2.01
C MET A 30 -10.84 -9.51 -2.81
N GLY A 31 -11.39 -9.59 -4.03
CA GLY A 31 -11.16 -10.72 -4.94
C GLY A 31 -9.68 -11.07 -5.18
N VAL A 32 -8.80 -10.08 -5.26
CA VAL A 32 -7.35 -10.27 -5.45
C VAL A 32 -6.65 -11.04 -4.32
N TYR A 33 -7.30 -11.09 -3.16
CA TYR A 33 -6.89 -11.86 -1.98
C TYR A 33 -7.75 -13.12 -1.75
N GLY A 34 -8.57 -13.54 -2.71
CA GLY A 34 -9.33 -14.79 -2.67
C GLY A 34 -10.80 -14.66 -2.24
N TYR A 35 -11.34 -13.44 -2.14
CA TYR A 35 -12.77 -13.24 -1.93
C TYR A 35 -13.58 -13.75 -3.13
N GLN A 36 -14.70 -14.44 -2.86
CA GLN A 36 -15.44 -15.17 -3.89
C GLN A 36 -16.12 -14.25 -4.91
N ALA A 37 -16.56 -13.06 -4.49
CA ALA A 37 -17.15 -12.09 -5.41
C ALA A 37 -16.06 -11.29 -6.15
N PRO A 38 -16.29 -10.90 -7.42
CA PRO A 38 -15.33 -10.15 -8.22
C PRO A 38 -15.28 -8.66 -7.83
N THR A 39 -14.87 -8.37 -6.59
CA THR A 39 -14.84 -7.00 -6.04
C THR A 39 -13.64 -6.19 -6.52
N THR A 40 -12.60 -6.84 -7.07
CA THR A 40 -11.36 -6.18 -7.53
C THR A 40 -10.88 -6.73 -8.89
N PRO A 41 -11.72 -6.72 -9.93
CA PRO A 41 -11.43 -7.39 -11.21
C PRO A 41 -10.19 -6.84 -11.92
N TYR A 42 -9.93 -5.53 -11.82
CA TYR A 42 -8.74 -4.91 -12.41
C TYR A 42 -7.44 -5.31 -11.70
N LEU A 43 -7.47 -5.44 -10.36
CA LEU A 43 -6.31 -5.91 -9.61
C LEU A 43 -6.02 -7.38 -9.90
N ASN A 44 -7.06 -8.21 -10.08
CA ASN A 44 -6.91 -9.60 -10.53
C ASN A 44 -6.20 -9.66 -11.89
N ALA A 45 -6.66 -8.87 -12.87
CA ALA A 45 -6.05 -8.84 -14.19
C ALA A 45 -4.57 -8.39 -14.15
N LEU A 46 -4.20 -7.45 -13.28
CA LEU A 46 -2.80 -7.04 -13.11
C LEU A 46 -1.96 -8.13 -12.44
N LYS A 47 -2.52 -8.85 -11.46
CA LYS A 47 -1.87 -9.99 -10.80
C LYS A 47 -1.59 -11.12 -11.79
N GLU A 48 -2.56 -11.47 -12.62
CA GLU A 48 -2.43 -12.49 -13.67
C GLU A 48 -1.37 -12.13 -14.71
N LYS A 49 -1.24 -10.84 -15.04
CA LYS A 49 -0.20 -10.32 -15.94
C LYS A 49 1.19 -10.22 -15.31
N GLY A 50 1.34 -10.54 -14.02
CA GLY A 50 2.61 -10.37 -13.30
C GLY A 50 3.03 -8.91 -13.09
N SER A 51 2.11 -7.97 -13.27
CA SER A 51 2.36 -6.51 -13.15
C SER A 51 1.91 -5.94 -11.79
N LEU A 52 1.42 -6.79 -10.89
CA LEU A 52 1.04 -6.45 -9.51
C LEU A 52 1.78 -7.34 -8.52
N LEU A 53 2.48 -6.71 -7.58
CA LEU A 53 2.96 -7.36 -6.37
C LEU A 53 1.96 -7.12 -5.24
N ALA A 54 1.22 -8.15 -4.84
CA ALA A 54 0.26 -8.09 -3.74
C ALA A 54 0.92 -8.58 -2.43
N PHE A 55 0.70 -7.88 -1.32
CA PHE A 55 1.23 -8.25 -0.02
C PHE A 55 0.13 -8.92 0.83
N ASP A 56 0.40 -10.11 1.36
CA ASP A 56 -0.65 -10.90 2.02
C ASP A 56 -0.81 -10.63 3.53
N ASN A 57 0.23 -10.13 4.20
CA ASN A 57 0.25 -9.97 5.65
C ASN A 57 0.53 -8.52 6.06
N VAL A 58 -0.39 -7.62 5.69
CA VAL A 58 -0.31 -6.19 6.02
C VAL A 58 -1.41 -5.85 7.04
N ILE A 59 -1.02 -5.25 8.16
CA ILE A 59 -1.91 -4.86 9.26
C ILE A 59 -1.81 -3.35 9.44
N SER A 60 -2.95 -2.67 9.53
CA SER A 60 -2.99 -1.22 9.79
C SER A 60 -2.43 -0.91 11.18
N PRO A 61 -1.59 0.14 11.34
CA PRO A 61 -1.01 0.50 12.63
C PRO A 61 -2.06 0.99 13.64
N ALA A 62 -3.21 1.48 13.15
CA ALA A 62 -4.34 1.86 13.98
C ALA A 62 -5.68 1.57 13.26
N PHE A 63 -6.76 1.49 14.04
CA PHE A 63 -8.11 1.22 13.55
C PHE A 63 -8.92 2.49 13.23
N TYR A 64 -8.39 3.68 13.56
CA TYR A 64 -8.96 4.98 13.19
C TYR A 64 -8.12 5.65 12.10
N THR A 65 -8.79 6.35 11.18
CA THR A 65 -8.17 7.00 10.01
C THR A 65 -7.11 8.02 10.42
N ASP A 66 -7.42 8.92 11.35
CA ASP A 66 -6.51 9.99 11.80
C ASP A 66 -5.18 9.45 12.36
N LYS A 67 -5.26 8.44 13.23
CA LYS A 67 -4.09 7.79 13.82
C LYS A 67 -3.34 6.95 12.80
N SER A 68 -4.05 6.21 11.95
CA SER A 68 -3.41 5.36 10.94
C SER A 68 -2.61 6.20 9.93
N PHE A 69 -3.19 7.30 9.45
CA PHE A 69 -2.50 8.23 8.54
C PHE A 69 -1.34 8.95 9.22
N THR A 70 -1.50 9.37 10.49
CA THR A 70 -0.41 10.02 11.23
C THR A 70 0.79 9.08 11.38
N MET A 71 0.58 7.82 11.75
CA MET A 71 1.66 6.84 11.88
C MET A 71 2.24 6.42 10.53
N LEU A 72 1.42 6.39 9.48
CA LEU A 72 1.88 6.02 8.14
C LEU A 72 2.77 7.11 7.49
N LEU A 73 2.43 8.39 7.71
CA LEU A 73 3.11 9.53 7.09
C LEU A 73 4.23 10.13 7.94
N THR A 74 4.42 9.63 9.15
CA THR A 74 5.45 10.13 10.06
C THR A 74 6.27 8.98 10.64
N TYR A 75 7.34 9.31 11.35
CA TYR A 75 8.09 8.32 12.13
C TYR A 75 7.46 8.08 13.52
N ALA A 76 6.22 8.51 13.75
CA ALA A 76 5.54 8.29 15.01
C ALA A 76 5.19 6.79 15.17
N ASN A 77 5.69 6.19 16.24
CA ASN A 77 5.29 4.88 16.75
C ASN A 77 4.58 5.05 18.09
#